data_AF-A0A949JA60-F1
#
_entry.id   AF-A0A949JA60-F1
#
_cell.length_a   1.000
_cell.length_b   1.000
_cell.length_c   1.000
_cell.angle_alpha   90.00
_cell.angle_beta   90.00
_cell.angle_gamma   90.00
#
_symmetry.space_group_name_H-M   'P 1'
#
loop_
_entity.id
_entity.type
_entity.pdbx_description
1 polymer ?
#
loop_
_entity_poly.entity_id
_entity_poly.type
_entity_poly.pdbx_seq_one_letter_code
_entity_poly.pdbx_strand_id
1 'polypeptide(L)'
;MILLIILDGWGISDEVEGNAILQAQTPTYDQMLCQYPNTTLGASGEDVGLPDNQMGNSEVGHLNLGAGRIVYQDFTRINKAIRDKTFFKKENLVE
;
A
#
# COMPACT_ATOMS: atom_id res chain seq x y z
N MET A 1 -6.09 -5.01 25.34
CA MET A 1 -5.35 -5.65 24.23
C MET A 1 -5.80 -4.99 22.94
N ILE A 2 -4.88 -4.73 22.02
CA ILE A 2 -5.19 -4.16 20.70
C ILE A 2 -4.77 -5.19 19.66
N LEU A 3 -5.61 -5.43 18.66
CA LEU A 3 -5.37 -6.38 17.57
C LEU A 3 -5.44 -5.63 16.24
N LEU A 4 -4.45 -5.90 15.36
CA LEU A 4 -4.50 -5.52 13.95
C LEU A 4 -4.85 -6.76 13.14
N ILE A 5 -5.93 -6.70 12.37
CA ILE A 5 -6.40 -7.78 11.50
C ILE A 5 -6.26 -7.30 10.06
N ILE A 6 -5.58 -8.09 9.23
CA ILE A 6 -5.31 -7.77 7.81
C ILE A 6 -6.10 -8.75 6.94
N LEU A 7 -7.02 -8.24 6.12
CA LEU A 7 -7.69 -9.01 5.07
C LEU A 7 -6.86 -8.85 3.78
N ASP A 8 -5.96 -9.79 3.50
CA ASP A 8 -5.05 -9.70 2.35
C ASP A 8 -5.84 -9.78 1.02
N GLY A 9 -5.52 -8.89 0.09
CA GLY A 9 -6.24 -8.75 -1.19
C GLY A 9 -7.64 -8.11 -1.09
N TRP A 10 -7.99 -7.47 0.03
CA TRP A 10 -9.30 -6.83 0.23
C TRP A 10 -9.32 -5.35 -0.17
N GLY A 11 -9.69 -5.07 -1.43
CA GLY A 11 -9.80 -3.72 -1.98
C GLY A 11 -11.21 -3.13 -1.97
N ILE A 12 -11.33 -1.83 -2.22
CA ILE A 12 -12.59 -1.11 -2.42
C ILE A 12 -12.67 -0.67 -3.88
N SER A 13 -13.77 -1.00 -4.55
CA SER A 13 -14.04 -0.64 -5.94
C SER A 13 -15.54 -0.49 -6.14
N ASP A 14 -15.94 0.50 -6.93
CA ASP A 14 -17.34 0.71 -7.35
C ASP A 14 -17.74 -0.22 -8.51
N GLU A 15 -16.77 -0.89 -9.14
CA GLU A 15 -17.02 -1.86 -10.20
C GLU A 15 -17.70 -3.11 -9.61
N VAL A 16 -18.84 -3.50 -10.18
CA VAL A 16 -19.60 -4.67 -9.72
C VAL A 16 -19.18 -5.92 -10.47
N GLU A 17 -18.86 -5.81 -11.77
CA GLU A 17 -18.46 -6.94 -12.58
C GLU A 17 -17.12 -7.51 -12.10
N GLY A 18 -17.09 -8.82 -11.82
CA GLY A 18 -15.88 -9.49 -11.30
C GLY A 18 -15.50 -9.14 -9.86
N ASN A 19 -16.26 -8.31 -9.15
CA ASN A 19 -15.95 -7.90 -7.78
C ASN A 19 -16.47 -8.90 -6.75
N ALA A 20 -15.62 -9.85 -6.37
CA ALA A 20 -15.97 -10.88 -5.38
C ALA A 20 -16.30 -10.31 -3.99
N ILE A 21 -15.72 -9.17 -3.61
CA ILE A 21 -15.95 -8.55 -2.29
C ILE A 21 -17.37 -7.98 -2.23
N LEU A 22 -17.75 -7.21 -3.25
CA LEU A 22 -19.09 -6.59 -3.31
C LEU A 22 -20.21 -7.61 -3.52
N GLN A 23 -19.92 -8.73 -4.18
CA GLN A 23 -20.88 -9.81 -4.41
C GLN A 23 -20.98 -10.82 -3.26
N ALA A 24 -20.04 -10.82 -2.32
CA ALA A 24 -20.04 -11.72 -1.18
C ALA A 24 -21.05 -11.30 -0.10
N GLN A 25 -21.53 -12.27 0.68
CA GLN A 25 -22.29 -11.98 1.90
C GLN A 25 -21.32 -11.82 3.06
N THR A 26 -21.09 -10.57 3.50
CA THR A 26 -20.06 -10.21 4.47
C THR A 26 -20.64 -9.57 5.75
N PRO A 27 -21.65 -10.19 6.40
CA PRO A 27 -22.46 -9.53 7.43
C PRO A 27 -21.65 -8.96 8.60
N THR A 28 -20.57 -9.64 9.02
CA THR A 28 -19.68 -9.15 10.08
C THR A 28 -18.91 -7.91 9.66
N TYR A 29 -18.34 -7.90 8.45
CA TYR A 29 -17.59 -6.77 7.90
C TYR A 29 -18.52 -5.57 7.65
N ASP A 30 -19.70 -5.83 7.08
CA ASP A 30 -20.71 -4.81 6.80
C ASP A 30 -21.22 -4.15 8.09
N GLN A 31 -21.48 -4.97 9.12
CA GLN A 31 -21.86 -4.46 10.44
C GLN A 31 -20.74 -3.61 11.06
N MET A 32 -19.48 -4.01 10.92
CA MET A 32 -18.35 -3.23 11.44
C MET A 32 -18.24 -1.87 10.76
N LEU A 33 -18.38 -1.81 9.43
CA LEU A 33 -18.36 -0.56 8.68
C LEU A 33 -19.55 0.36 9.04
N CYS A 34 -20.72 -0.20 9.34
CA CYS A 34 -21.90 0.59 9.72
C CYS A 34 -21.82 1.13 11.15
N GLN A 35 -21.28 0.35 12.09
CA GLN A 35 -21.32 0.67 13.53
C GLN A 35 -20.11 1.45 14.06
N TYR A 36 -18.96 1.36 13.39
CA TYR A 36 -17.71 1.93 13.88
C TYR A 36 -17.09 2.91 12.88
N PRO A 37 -16.30 3.90 13.36
CA PRO A 37 -15.57 4.80 12.49
C PRO A 37 -14.65 4.04 11.54
N ASN A 38 -14.71 4.38 10.26
CA ASN A 38 -13.90 3.78 9.20
C ASN A 38 -13.41 4.85 8.24
N THR A 39 -12.33 4.53 7.53
CA THR A 39 -11.71 5.37 6.50
C THR A 39 -11.04 4.46 5.47
N THR A 40 -10.71 5.02 4.31
CA THR A 40 -9.90 4.36 3.28
C THR A 40 -8.45 4.82 3.38
N LEU A 41 -7.51 4.00 2.88
CA LEU A 41 -6.08 4.29 2.83
C LEU A 41 -5.53 3.96 1.44
N GLY A 42 -4.51 4.70 1.01
CA GLY A 42 -3.73 4.33 -0.17
C GLY A 42 -2.85 3.11 0.13
N ALA A 43 -2.93 2.09 -0.72
CA ALA A 43 -2.21 0.81 -0.57
C ALA A 43 -1.39 0.43 -1.82
N SER A 44 -1.19 1.37 -2.73
CA SER A 44 -0.49 1.21 -4.01
C SER A 44 0.26 2.50 -4.36
N GLY A 45 1.09 2.44 -5.39
CA GLY A 45 1.82 3.62 -5.89
C GLY A 45 2.70 4.31 -4.84
N GLU A 46 2.77 5.64 -4.92
CA GLU A 46 3.65 6.44 -4.08
C GLU A 46 3.30 6.36 -2.59
N ASP A 47 2.03 6.11 -2.25
CA ASP A 47 1.53 5.99 -0.86
C ASP A 47 2.22 4.86 -0.08
N VAL A 48 2.74 3.84 -0.78
CA VAL A 48 3.46 2.70 -0.20
C VAL A 48 4.90 2.59 -0.69
N GLY A 49 5.43 3.64 -1.35
CA GLY A 49 6.81 3.69 -1.80
C GLY A 49 7.08 2.96 -3.13
N LEU A 50 6.02 2.67 -3.89
CA LEU A 50 6.09 2.19 -5.27
C LEU A 50 6.04 3.35 -6.28
N PRO A 51 6.45 3.13 -7.54
CA PRO A 51 6.17 4.06 -8.63
C PRO A 51 4.68 4.33 -8.80
N ASP A 52 4.35 5.51 -9.31
CA ASP A 52 2.96 5.90 -9.59
C ASP A 52 2.20 4.85 -10.44
N ASN A 53 0.92 4.64 -10.13
CA ASN A 53 0.03 3.62 -10.70
C ASN A 53 0.49 2.15 -10.57
N GLN A 54 1.56 1.86 -9.84
CA GLN A 54 1.95 0.47 -9.59
C GLN A 54 1.08 -0.14 -8.49
N MET A 55 0.46 -1.29 -8.79
CA MET A 55 -0.31 -2.07 -7.82
C MET A 55 0.54 -2.46 -6.60
N GLY A 56 -0.07 -2.36 -5.42
CA GLY A 56 0.52 -2.88 -4.19
C GLY A 56 0.60 -4.41 -4.17
N ASN A 57 1.32 -4.94 -3.20
CA ASN A 57 1.40 -6.38 -2.95
C ASN A 57 1.56 -6.64 -1.45
N SER A 58 1.46 -7.92 -1.05
CA SER A 58 1.52 -8.31 0.36
C SER A 58 2.83 -7.89 1.02
N GLU A 59 3.99 -8.05 0.38
CA GLU A 59 5.29 -7.70 0.97
C GLU A 59 5.38 -6.20 1.25
N VAL A 60 5.12 -5.36 0.24
CA VAL A 60 5.14 -3.90 0.35
C VAL A 60 4.13 -3.42 1.40
N GLY A 61 2.91 -3.97 1.38
CA GLY A 61 1.85 -3.60 2.31
C GLY A 61 2.22 -3.91 3.77
N HIS A 62 2.63 -5.14 4.06
CA HIS A 62 3.01 -5.54 5.42
C HIS A 62 4.22 -4.77 5.93
N LEU A 63 5.16 -4.44 5.05
CA LEU A 63 6.36 -3.70 5.43
C LEU A 63 6.04 -2.25 5.78
N ASN A 64 5.16 -1.58 5.04
CA ASN A 64 4.68 -0.23 5.39
C ASN A 64 3.85 -0.24 6.69
N LEU A 65 2.95 -1.20 6.87
CA LEU A 65 2.13 -1.35 8.10
C LEU A 65 3.02 -1.57 9.34
N GLY A 66 4.02 -2.44 9.24
CA GLY A 66 4.95 -2.70 10.33
C GLY A 66 5.93 -1.56 10.61
N ALA A 67 6.31 -0.79 9.58
CA ALA A 67 7.26 0.31 9.71
C ALA A 67 6.63 1.61 10.21
N GLY A 68 5.32 1.80 10.03
CA GLY A 68 4.62 3.05 10.38
C GLY A 68 5.08 4.26 9.55
N ARG A 69 5.65 4.02 8.36
CA ARG A 69 6.14 5.04 7.42
C ARG A 69 6.24 4.45 6.01
N ILE A 70 6.31 5.34 5.02
CA ILE A 70 6.57 4.96 3.62
C ILE A 70 7.93 4.28 3.51
N VAL A 71 7.95 3.04 3.03
CA VAL A 71 9.19 2.32 2.74
C VAL A 71 9.42 2.21 1.24
N TYR A 72 10.35 3.04 0.76
CA TYR A 72 10.73 3.06 -0.65
C TYR A 72 11.45 1.77 -1.06
N GLN A 73 10.90 1.11 -2.08
CA GLN A 73 11.54 -0.02 -2.74
C GLN A 73 12.78 0.44 -3.51
N ASP A 74 13.74 -0.46 -3.71
CA ASP A 74 15.04 -0.10 -4.31
C ASP A 74 14.90 0.60 -5.67
N PHE A 75 13.99 0.12 -6.53
CA PHE A 75 13.71 0.75 -7.82
C PHE A 75 13.23 2.20 -7.67
N THR A 76 12.21 2.44 -6.82
CA THR A 76 11.69 3.78 -6.54
C THR A 76 12.77 4.66 -5.90
N ARG A 77 13.57 4.10 -4.99
CA ARG A 77 14.65 4.79 -4.29
C ARG A 77 15.74 5.27 -5.24
N ILE A 78 16.14 4.42 -6.20
CA ILE A 78 17.14 4.77 -7.23
C ILE A 78 16.57 5.86 -8.15
N ASN A 79 15.34 5.68 -8.66
CA ASN A 79 14.71 6.68 -9.54
C ASN A 79 14.53 8.04 -8.86
N LYS A 80 14.13 8.05 -7.58
CA LYS A 80 14.05 9.26 -6.77
C LYS A 80 15.42 9.91 -6.60
N ALA A 81 16.45 9.13 -6.30
CA ALA A 81 17.81 9.66 -6.17
C ALA A 81 18.34 10.28 -7.48
N ILE A 82 18.02 9.67 -8.63
CA ILE A 82 18.38 10.22 -9.96
C ILE A 82 17.64 11.54 -10.20
N ARG A 83 16.32 11.56 -9.97
CA ARG A 83 15.47 12.76 -10.11
C ARG A 83 15.95 13.91 -9.23
N ASP A 84 16.29 13.61 -7.99
CA ASP A 84 16.74 14.59 -6.99
C ASP A 84 18.23 14.95 -7.13
N LYS A 85 18.92 14.40 -8.15
CA LYS A 85 20.37 14.54 -8.39
C LYS A 85 21.24 14.13 -7.20
N THR A 86 20.70 13.39 -6.24
CA THR A 86 21.44 12.86 -5.08
C THR A 86 22.15 11.57 -5.42
N PHE A 87 21.73 10.87 -6.48
CA PHE A 87 22.40 9.68 -6.99
C PHE A 87 23.87 10.00 -7.31
N PHE A 88 24.14 11.06 -8.07
CA PHE A 88 25.49 11.44 -8.51
C PHE A 88 26.41 11.99 -7.42
N LYS A 89 25.92 12.15 -6.18
CA LYS A 89 26.70 12.61 -5.04
C LYS A 89 27.22 11.47 -4.16
N LYS A 90 26.87 10.22 -4.46
CA LYS A 90 27.32 9.07 -3.68
C LYS A 90 28.74 8.70 -4.06
N GLU A 91 29.65 8.74 -3.08
CA GLU A 91 31.08 8.42 -3.23
C GLU A 91 31.31 7.00 -3.78
N ASN A 92 30.40 6.07 -3.49
CA ASN A 92 30.53 4.64 -3.79
C ASN A 92 30.11 4.26 -5.23
N LEU A 93 29.82 5.23 -6.10
CA LEU A 93 29.38 4.98 -7.49
C LEU A 93 30.51 5.18 -8.51
N VAL A 94 31.66 5.69 -8.08
CA VAL A 94 32.81 6.00 -8.94
C VAL A 94 33.97 5.10 -8.53
N GLU A 95 33.83 3.79 -8.77
CA GLU A 95 34.94 2.85 -8.92
C GLU A 95 34.88 2.21 -10.31
#